data_AF-A0A9P0E863-F1
#
_entry.id   AF-A0A9P0E863-F1
#
_cell.length_a   1.000
_cell.length_b   1.000
_cell.length_c   1.000
_cell.angle_alpha   90.00
_cell.angle_beta   90.00
_cell.angle_gamma   90.00
#
_symmetry.space_group_name_H-M   'P 1'
#
loop_
_entity.id
_entity.type
_entity.pdbx_description
1 polymer ?
#
loop_
_entity_poly.entity_id
_entity_poly.type
_entity_poly.pdbx_seq_one_letter_code
_entity_poly.pdbx_strand_id
1 'polypeptide(L)'
;MKSFHISFIFPGLMDRCQVHLRLHKGLQKGMFHNYLKEATVEKGKLEEKAASLLGTAERLQYELEDSRQAEAAREDTIAVLQTQLAKLESRYTMAQEEICCFRHRAITAEQELEHLREICMNLTKDKSEVYRDLTMYLECSVLSKSKSSENTKIPVNISIDNIHLMLKHLEEEKKVEEEKNRRLVQHLEEVLITNQNMITEREALIAQNIADVRKLQEDTICWKERYEDCAAKLEMMDKKQDPRLLEAQDTIATLKRTIAILQQEKTAHPKYYDVSTSTASPRKFLGSTDSDGIDKSCSEIALGALQNELSACRKLLETYAVEKSENKKNSECSKVSDIEQKLKIEIAKREILENQVKRLLSEVQQRIDTGHLDSIQQKLVKDFVSRKEIEEIKNLHGEALERVRQEVIFESESKLSAKLAEINALIQGQMQEQIKLEKMRENSESSIKQQFENISCTLQTELGKIQSALKEKEAEERLFRSKFGELEIELKKNLEGKQNSENYQSDLSQSNEDIENKLLISPSFQKKDTTLKMYPQQKEEINILKKCEERKEKEALEPETLEEKLSEELKLKYIKKF
;
A
#
# COMPACT_ATOMS: atom_id res chain seq x y z
N MET A 1 129.46 60.25 -41.68
CA MET A 1 128.40 59.60 -40.87
C MET A 1 127.88 60.56 -39.81
N LYS A 2 126.56 60.69 -39.67
CA LYS A 2 125.84 61.03 -38.42
C LYS A 2 124.35 60.71 -38.63
N SER A 3 123.67 60.25 -37.59
CA SER A 3 122.30 59.70 -37.70
C SER A 3 121.23 60.78 -37.51
N PHE A 4 120.10 60.63 -38.19
CA PHE A 4 118.87 61.35 -37.88
C PHE A 4 117.92 60.44 -37.11
N HIS A 5 117.73 60.71 -35.82
CA HIS A 5 116.61 60.13 -35.06
C HIS A 5 115.35 60.95 -35.30
N ILE A 6 114.31 60.31 -35.82
CA ILE A 6 112.93 60.81 -35.78
C ILE A 6 112.15 59.84 -34.90
N SER A 7 111.80 60.27 -33.68
CA SER A 7 110.98 59.51 -32.74
C SER A 7 109.61 60.16 -32.64
N PHE A 8 108.67 59.73 -33.47
CA PHE A 8 107.33 60.31 -33.50
C PHE A 8 106.45 59.79 -32.36
N ILE A 9 105.65 60.69 -31.79
CA ILE A 9 104.82 60.47 -30.60
C ILE A 9 103.48 59.85 -31.00
N PHE A 10 103.09 58.70 -30.43
CA PHE A 10 101.66 58.30 -30.33
C PHE A 10 101.33 57.28 -29.19
N PRO A 11 101.32 57.70 -27.91
CA PRO A 11 100.82 56.84 -26.82
C PRO A 11 99.29 56.64 -26.82
N GLY A 12 98.54 57.64 -27.30
CA GLY A 12 97.11 57.82 -27.02
C GLY A 12 96.10 56.91 -27.76
N LEU A 13 96.55 55.82 -28.39
CA LEU A 13 95.69 54.88 -29.12
C LEU A 13 95.35 53.61 -28.31
N MET A 14 96.30 53.06 -27.55
CA MET A 14 96.09 51.83 -26.75
C MET A 14 95.02 52.01 -25.66
N ASP A 15 95.04 53.13 -24.93
CA ASP A 15 94.09 53.39 -23.85
C ASP A 15 92.63 53.48 -24.34
N ARG A 16 92.40 54.06 -25.52
CA ARG A 16 91.05 54.21 -26.08
C ARG A 16 90.42 52.85 -26.34
N CYS A 17 91.18 51.90 -26.87
CA CYS A 17 90.71 50.52 -27.08
C CYS A 17 90.42 49.79 -25.75
N GLN A 18 91.27 49.96 -24.72
CA GLN A 18 90.99 49.35 -23.41
C GLN A 18 89.73 49.93 -22.75
N VAL A 19 89.54 51.25 -22.78
CA VAL A 19 88.34 51.90 -22.23
C VAL A 19 87.08 51.41 -22.95
N HIS A 20 87.13 51.31 -24.29
CA HIS A 20 85.99 50.81 -25.07
C HIS A 20 85.63 49.35 -24.75
N LEU A 21 86.62 48.46 -24.58
CA LEU A 21 86.37 47.06 -24.18
C LEU A 21 85.79 46.95 -22.76
N ARG A 22 86.24 47.78 -21.82
CA ARG A 22 85.70 47.79 -20.44
C ARG A 22 84.26 48.28 -20.41
N LEU A 23 83.94 49.35 -21.15
CA LEU A 23 82.56 49.86 -21.30
C LEU A 23 81.65 48.81 -21.96
N HIS A 24 82.09 48.16 -23.05
CA HIS A 24 81.28 47.17 -23.75
C HIS A 24 80.99 45.92 -22.90
N LYS A 25 81.98 45.42 -22.14
CA LYS A 25 81.78 44.34 -21.16
C LYS A 25 80.92 44.77 -19.97
N GLY A 26 80.97 46.04 -19.58
CA GLY A 26 80.08 46.64 -18.58
C GLY A 26 78.62 46.63 -19.02
N LEU A 27 78.32 47.17 -20.21
CA LEU A 27 76.97 47.17 -20.77
C LEU A 27 76.43 45.74 -20.94
N GLN A 28 77.21 44.81 -21.49
CA GLN A 28 76.77 43.41 -21.65
C GLN A 28 76.45 42.72 -20.32
N LYS A 29 77.23 42.99 -19.24
CA LYS A 29 76.89 42.49 -17.89
C LYS A 29 75.60 43.12 -17.35
N GLY A 30 75.39 44.42 -17.56
CA GLY A 30 74.15 45.11 -17.15
C GLY A 30 72.92 44.55 -17.85
N MET A 31 72.99 44.38 -19.17
CA MET A 31 71.94 43.78 -19.99
C MET A 31 71.59 42.35 -19.51
N PHE A 32 72.58 41.48 -19.35
CA PHE A 32 72.36 40.12 -18.86
C PHE A 32 71.77 40.08 -17.44
N HIS A 33 72.21 40.97 -16.54
CA HIS A 33 71.67 41.02 -15.18
C HIS A 33 70.20 41.47 -15.16
N ASN A 34 69.83 42.43 -16.01
CA ASN A 34 68.44 42.87 -16.16
C ASN A 34 67.55 41.76 -16.71
N TYR A 35 67.94 41.09 -17.81
CA TYR A 35 67.17 39.96 -18.35
C TYR A 35 67.02 38.81 -17.35
N LEU A 36 68.07 38.49 -16.58
CA LEU A 36 68.02 37.42 -15.58
C LEU A 36 67.11 37.79 -14.40
N LYS A 37 67.07 39.06 -14.00
CA LYS A 37 66.14 39.60 -12.99
C LYS A 37 64.69 39.59 -13.50
N GLU A 38 64.47 39.98 -14.74
CA GLU A 38 63.15 40.00 -15.40
C GLU A 38 62.58 38.58 -15.56
N ALA A 39 63.39 37.64 -16.07
CA ALA A 39 63.04 36.22 -16.14
C ALA A 39 62.78 35.58 -14.77
N THR A 40 63.45 36.05 -13.70
CA THR A 40 63.18 35.58 -12.33
C THR A 40 61.82 36.07 -11.83
N VAL A 41 61.43 37.31 -12.15
CA VAL A 41 60.10 37.86 -11.83
C VAL A 41 59.00 37.17 -12.64
N GLU A 42 59.25 36.88 -13.91
CA GLU A 42 58.31 36.16 -14.77
C GLU A 42 58.14 34.69 -14.33
N LYS A 43 59.23 34.00 -13.96
CA LYS A 43 59.18 32.69 -13.32
C LYS A 43 58.30 32.69 -12.07
N GLY A 44 58.46 33.69 -11.18
CA GLY A 44 57.63 33.81 -9.98
C GLY A 44 56.13 33.96 -10.28
N LYS A 45 55.76 34.78 -11.29
CA LYS A 45 54.37 34.93 -11.75
C LYS A 45 53.81 33.63 -12.34
N LEU A 46 54.64 32.86 -13.05
CA LEU A 46 54.24 31.56 -13.61
C LEU A 46 54.06 30.50 -12.51
N GLU A 47 54.90 30.51 -11.47
CA GLU A 47 54.77 29.62 -10.30
C GLU A 47 53.53 29.96 -9.46
N GLU A 48 53.24 31.24 -9.23
CA GLU A 48 52.00 31.70 -8.58
C GLU A 48 50.75 31.30 -9.39
N LYS A 49 50.78 31.51 -10.72
CA LYS A 49 49.68 31.11 -11.61
C LYS A 49 49.49 29.59 -11.65
N ALA A 50 50.58 28.82 -11.62
CA ALA A 50 50.52 27.35 -11.57
C ALA A 50 49.92 26.85 -10.25
N ALA A 51 50.32 27.43 -9.11
CA ALA A 51 49.74 27.10 -7.80
C ALA A 51 48.25 27.46 -7.71
N SER A 52 47.86 28.62 -8.25
CA SER A 52 46.46 29.04 -8.34
C SER A 52 45.62 28.08 -9.20
N LEU A 53 46.13 27.69 -10.37
CA LEU A 53 45.48 26.70 -11.24
C LEU A 53 45.36 25.32 -10.57
N LEU A 54 46.38 24.87 -9.84
CA LEU A 54 46.34 23.62 -9.08
C LEU A 54 45.21 23.64 -8.03
N GLY A 55 45.12 24.70 -7.22
CA GLY A 55 44.06 24.86 -6.22
C GLY A 55 42.65 24.98 -6.83
N THR A 56 42.51 25.47 -8.06
CA THR A 56 41.22 25.39 -8.78
C THR A 56 40.92 23.99 -9.30
N ALA A 57 41.92 23.24 -9.75
CA ALA A 57 41.74 21.86 -10.22
C ALA A 57 41.35 20.92 -9.07
N GLU A 58 42.00 21.05 -7.91
CA GLU A 58 41.64 20.30 -6.69
C GLU A 58 40.18 20.57 -6.27
N ARG A 59 39.75 21.84 -6.28
CA ARG A 59 38.35 22.18 -5.95
C ARG A 59 37.36 21.57 -6.94
N LEU A 60 37.60 21.71 -8.24
CA LEU A 60 36.74 21.13 -9.28
C LEU A 60 36.68 19.59 -9.17
N GLN A 61 37.75 18.94 -8.70
CA GLN A 61 37.76 17.50 -8.46
C GLN A 61 36.85 17.11 -7.28
N TYR A 62 36.81 17.89 -6.19
CA TYR A 62 35.85 17.68 -5.10
C TYR A 62 34.40 17.94 -5.55
N GLU A 63 34.15 19.04 -6.26
CA GLU A 63 32.81 19.39 -6.80
C GLU A 63 32.28 18.32 -7.77
N LEU A 64 33.17 17.67 -8.55
CA LEU A 64 32.82 16.59 -9.46
C LEU A 64 32.49 15.28 -8.73
N GLU A 65 33.23 14.89 -7.69
CA GLU A 65 32.93 13.67 -6.94
C GLU A 65 31.67 13.81 -6.06
N ASP A 66 31.41 15.00 -5.50
CA ASP A 66 30.15 15.32 -4.82
C ASP A 66 28.95 15.25 -5.78
N SER A 67 29.11 15.82 -6.99
CA SER A 67 28.13 15.69 -8.07
C SER A 67 27.87 14.23 -8.46
N ARG A 68 28.91 13.39 -8.51
CA ARG A 68 28.82 11.96 -8.84
C ARG A 68 28.12 11.15 -7.75
N GLN A 69 28.30 11.51 -6.48
CA GLN A 69 27.55 10.89 -5.37
C GLN A 69 26.09 11.34 -5.36
N ALA A 70 25.81 12.60 -5.67
CA ALA A 70 24.45 13.10 -5.84
C ALA A 70 23.73 12.49 -7.06
N GLU A 71 24.46 12.12 -8.12
CA GLU A 71 23.94 11.37 -9.26
C GLU A 71 23.60 9.92 -8.90
N ALA A 72 24.53 9.18 -8.28
CA ALA A 72 24.29 7.81 -7.82
C ALA A 72 23.08 7.70 -6.87
N ALA A 73 22.92 8.64 -5.92
CA ALA A 73 21.77 8.68 -5.01
C ALA A 73 20.43 8.92 -5.74
N ARG A 74 20.45 9.60 -6.90
CA ARG A 74 19.26 9.74 -7.77
C ARG A 74 18.99 8.45 -8.55
N GLU A 75 20.02 7.76 -9.04
CA GLU A 75 19.86 6.46 -9.71
C GLU A 75 19.23 5.42 -8.77
N ASP A 76 19.72 5.30 -7.53
CA ASP A 76 19.12 4.45 -6.49
C ASP A 76 17.64 4.81 -6.24
N THR A 77 17.33 6.11 -6.16
CA THR A 77 15.95 6.59 -5.97
C THR A 77 15.05 6.23 -7.17
N ILE A 78 15.56 6.36 -8.40
CA ILE A 78 14.85 5.99 -9.62
C ILE A 78 14.59 4.47 -9.65
N ALA A 79 15.57 3.64 -9.30
CA ALA A 79 15.41 2.19 -9.25
C ALA A 79 14.36 1.75 -8.21
N VAL A 80 14.30 2.42 -7.05
CA VAL A 80 13.24 2.22 -6.04
C VAL A 80 11.87 2.61 -6.60
N LEU A 81 11.74 3.76 -7.26
CA LEU A 81 10.47 4.22 -7.85
C LEU A 81 9.99 3.31 -8.99
N GLN A 82 10.88 2.85 -9.88
CA GLN A 82 10.56 1.84 -10.90
C GLN A 82 10.07 0.53 -10.27
N THR A 83 10.71 0.08 -9.19
CA THR A 83 10.30 -1.11 -8.43
C THR A 83 8.94 -0.94 -7.76
N GLN A 84 8.57 0.28 -7.34
CA GLN A 84 7.23 0.58 -6.81
C GLN A 84 6.17 0.63 -7.92
N LEU A 85 6.50 1.22 -9.08
CA LEU A 85 5.61 1.30 -10.24
C LEU A 85 5.23 -0.10 -10.74
N ALA A 86 6.21 -0.99 -10.98
CA ALA A 86 5.96 -2.36 -11.43
C ALA A 86 5.07 -3.17 -10.45
N LYS A 87 5.20 -2.92 -9.14
CA LYS A 87 4.32 -3.53 -8.11
C LYS A 87 2.91 -2.96 -8.14
N LEU A 88 2.74 -1.69 -8.45
CA LEU A 88 1.44 -1.04 -8.60
C LEU A 88 0.73 -1.51 -9.87
N GLU A 89 1.45 -1.59 -10.99
CA GLU A 89 0.97 -2.13 -12.26
C GLU A 89 0.49 -3.57 -12.12
N SER A 90 1.30 -4.45 -11.51
CA SER A 90 0.91 -5.84 -11.24
C SER A 90 -0.36 -5.94 -10.38
N ARG A 91 -0.50 -5.12 -9.33
CA ARG A 91 -1.72 -5.07 -8.50
C ARG A 91 -2.93 -4.54 -9.28
N TYR A 92 -2.73 -3.56 -10.15
CA TYR A 92 -3.79 -3.00 -10.99
C TYR A 92 -4.30 -4.05 -12.00
N THR A 93 -3.42 -4.82 -12.63
CA THR A 93 -3.80 -5.93 -13.51
C THR A 93 -4.62 -6.98 -12.77
N MET A 94 -4.17 -7.42 -11.58
CA MET A 94 -4.93 -8.39 -10.77
C MET A 94 -6.33 -7.87 -10.40
N ALA A 95 -6.44 -6.61 -9.94
CA ALA A 95 -7.74 -6.01 -9.62
C ALA A 95 -8.65 -5.88 -10.85
N GLN A 96 -8.08 -5.62 -12.03
CA GLN A 96 -8.83 -5.58 -13.29
C GLN A 96 -9.34 -6.98 -13.71
N GLU A 97 -8.55 -8.03 -13.50
CA GLU A 97 -8.97 -9.43 -13.71
C GLU A 97 -10.09 -9.82 -12.74
N GLU A 98 -9.96 -9.50 -11.45
CA GLU A 98 -11.02 -9.71 -10.45
C GLU A 98 -12.32 -9.01 -10.83
N ILE A 99 -12.28 -7.74 -11.22
CA ILE A 99 -13.46 -6.98 -11.68
C ILE A 99 -14.11 -7.65 -12.90
N CYS A 100 -13.32 -8.18 -13.84
CA CYS A 100 -13.85 -8.97 -14.96
C CYS A 100 -14.53 -10.27 -14.50
N CYS A 101 -13.94 -11.00 -13.56
CA CYS A 101 -14.56 -12.20 -12.97
C CYS A 101 -15.86 -11.88 -12.22
N PHE A 102 -15.91 -10.81 -11.43
CA PHE A 102 -17.13 -10.38 -10.73
C PHE A 102 -18.23 -9.95 -11.71
N ARG A 103 -17.88 -9.20 -12.77
CA ARG A 103 -18.83 -8.84 -13.84
C ARG A 103 -19.40 -10.08 -14.54
N HIS A 104 -18.57 -11.07 -14.83
CA HIS A 104 -19.04 -12.31 -15.46
C HIS A 104 -20.00 -13.08 -14.54
N ARG A 105 -19.66 -13.26 -13.26
CA ARG A 105 -20.54 -13.88 -12.25
C ARG A 105 -21.87 -13.15 -12.09
N ALA A 106 -21.86 -11.81 -12.10
CA ALA A 106 -23.08 -11.00 -12.03
C ALA A 106 -24.01 -11.25 -13.22
N ILE A 107 -23.47 -11.26 -14.45
CA ILE A 107 -24.23 -11.55 -15.67
C ILE A 107 -24.83 -12.97 -15.63
N THR A 108 -24.08 -13.97 -15.14
CA THR A 108 -24.61 -15.34 -14.96
C THR A 108 -25.75 -15.37 -13.94
N ALA A 109 -25.60 -14.71 -12.79
CA ALA A 109 -26.65 -14.64 -11.76
C ALA A 109 -27.90 -13.89 -12.25
N GLU A 110 -27.75 -12.85 -13.07
CA GLU A 110 -28.87 -12.16 -13.72
C GLU A 110 -29.62 -13.07 -14.70
N GLN A 111 -28.91 -13.88 -15.49
CA GLN A 111 -29.51 -14.86 -16.40
C GLN A 111 -30.24 -15.99 -15.64
N GLU A 112 -29.66 -16.50 -14.55
CA GLU A 112 -30.29 -17.49 -13.67
C GLU A 112 -31.55 -16.92 -13.01
N LEU A 113 -31.51 -15.69 -12.52
CA LEU A 113 -32.68 -15.02 -11.93
C LEU A 113 -33.80 -14.80 -12.96
N GLU A 114 -33.49 -14.47 -14.21
CA GLU A 114 -34.51 -14.28 -15.25
C GLU A 114 -35.17 -15.61 -15.64
N HIS A 115 -34.39 -16.68 -15.80
CA HIS A 115 -34.91 -18.03 -16.02
C HIS A 115 -35.77 -18.53 -14.84
N LEU A 116 -35.39 -18.22 -13.60
CA LEU A 116 -36.20 -18.52 -12.41
C LEU A 116 -37.50 -17.71 -12.37
N ARG A 117 -37.52 -16.44 -12.82
CA ARG A 117 -38.75 -15.64 -12.96
C ARG A 117 -39.68 -16.24 -14.01
N GLU A 118 -39.15 -16.68 -15.15
CA GLU A 118 -39.92 -17.35 -16.20
C GLU A 118 -40.57 -18.64 -15.69
N ILE A 119 -39.79 -19.49 -14.99
CA ILE A 119 -40.32 -20.71 -14.34
C ILE A 119 -41.43 -20.36 -13.32
N CYS A 120 -41.23 -19.34 -12.48
CA CYS A 120 -42.23 -18.93 -11.50
C CYS A 120 -43.52 -18.39 -12.16
N MET A 121 -43.41 -17.69 -13.28
CA MET A 121 -44.56 -17.21 -14.06
C MET A 121 -45.32 -18.37 -14.69
N ASN A 122 -44.61 -19.33 -15.30
CA ASN A 122 -45.21 -20.53 -15.89
C ASN A 122 -45.90 -21.39 -14.83
N LEU A 123 -45.24 -21.69 -13.70
CA LEU A 123 -45.86 -22.42 -12.58
C LEU A 123 -47.08 -21.68 -11.99
N THR A 124 -47.09 -20.35 -11.98
CA THR A 124 -48.25 -19.55 -11.55
C THR A 124 -49.42 -19.68 -12.52
N LYS A 125 -49.14 -19.67 -13.82
CA LYS A 125 -50.13 -19.90 -14.88
C LYS A 125 -50.70 -21.33 -14.79
N ASP A 126 -49.85 -22.34 -14.75
CA ASP A 126 -50.26 -23.76 -14.68
C ASP A 126 -51.10 -24.04 -13.42
N LYS A 127 -50.70 -23.46 -12.28
CA LYS A 127 -51.50 -23.49 -11.04
C LYS A 127 -52.88 -22.88 -11.23
N SER A 128 -52.99 -21.74 -11.92
CA SER A 128 -54.29 -21.09 -12.20
C SER A 128 -55.17 -21.90 -13.16
N GLU A 129 -54.56 -22.58 -14.14
CA GLU A 129 -55.21 -23.49 -15.09
C GLU A 129 -55.80 -24.70 -14.35
N VAL A 130 -55.01 -25.34 -13.46
CA VAL A 130 -55.48 -26.45 -12.61
C VAL A 130 -56.61 -26.03 -11.66
N TYR A 131 -56.55 -24.84 -11.04
CA TYR A 131 -57.65 -24.36 -10.19
C TYR A 131 -58.93 -24.06 -10.98
N ARG A 132 -58.82 -23.50 -12.19
CA ARG A 132 -59.96 -23.28 -13.10
C ARG A 132 -60.62 -24.62 -13.45
N ASP A 133 -59.83 -25.61 -13.84
CA ASP A 133 -60.34 -26.90 -14.31
C ASP A 133 -60.93 -27.73 -13.16
N LEU A 134 -60.34 -27.65 -11.96
CA LEU A 134 -60.92 -28.21 -10.72
C LEU A 134 -62.25 -27.53 -10.36
N THR A 135 -62.36 -26.21 -10.53
CA THR A 135 -63.61 -25.46 -10.28
C THR A 135 -64.70 -25.90 -11.24
N MET A 136 -64.40 -25.98 -12.54
CA MET A 136 -65.33 -26.49 -13.55
C MET A 136 -65.77 -27.94 -13.24
N TYR A 137 -64.84 -28.81 -12.83
CA TYR A 137 -65.16 -30.19 -12.43
C TYR A 137 -66.10 -30.25 -11.22
N LEU A 138 -65.91 -29.38 -10.23
CA LEU A 138 -66.79 -29.26 -9.06
C LEU A 138 -68.19 -28.76 -9.47
N GLU A 139 -68.30 -27.76 -10.35
CA GLU A 139 -69.58 -27.26 -10.87
C GLU A 139 -70.34 -28.35 -11.65
N CYS A 140 -69.68 -29.08 -12.54
CA CYS A 140 -70.25 -30.25 -13.22
C CYS A 140 -70.66 -31.36 -12.24
N SER A 141 -69.92 -31.55 -11.15
CA SER A 141 -70.21 -32.54 -10.09
C SER A 141 -71.44 -32.16 -9.24
N VAL A 142 -71.70 -30.86 -9.06
CA VAL A 142 -72.92 -30.37 -8.38
C VAL A 142 -74.14 -30.49 -9.30
N LEU A 143 -74.01 -30.12 -10.58
CA LEU A 143 -75.08 -30.24 -11.58
C LEU A 143 -75.53 -31.69 -11.79
N SER A 144 -74.58 -32.65 -11.88
CA SER A 144 -74.89 -34.07 -12.08
C SER A 144 -75.59 -34.72 -10.87
N LYS A 145 -75.27 -34.30 -9.63
CA LYS A 145 -75.96 -34.78 -8.42
C LYS A 145 -77.43 -34.34 -8.29
N SER A 146 -77.92 -33.44 -9.14
CA SER A 146 -79.33 -33.04 -9.15
C SER A 146 -80.29 -34.12 -9.70
N LYS A 147 -79.79 -35.18 -10.36
CA LYS A 147 -80.62 -36.22 -11.00
C LYS A 147 -80.05 -37.64 -10.87
N SER A 148 -79.97 -38.17 -9.65
CA SER A 148 -79.96 -39.62 -9.42
C SER A 148 -80.54 -39.96 -8.04
N SER A 149 -81.64 -40.73 -8.01
CA SER A 149 -82.06 -41.43 -6.79
C SER A 149 -81.35 -42.77 -6.68
N GLU A 150 -81.35 -43.33 -5.47
CA GLU A 150 -81.14 -44.75 -5.14
C GLU A 150 -79.78 -45.42 -5.42
N ASN A 151 -79.20 -45.91 -4.32
CA ASN A 151 -78.59 -47.24 -4.21
C ASN A 151 -77.57 -47.66 -5.28
N THR A 152 -76.30 -47.31 -5.06
CA THR A 152 -75.21 -48.25 -5.37
C THR A 152 -74.16 -48.22 -4.26
N LYS A 153 -73.78 -49.40 -3.75
CA LYS A 153 -72.70 -49.50 -2.75
C LYS A 153 -71.38 -49.20 -3.44
N ILE A 154 -70.73 -48.08 -3.08
CA ILE A 154 -69.37 -47.78 -3.52
C ILE A 154 -68.45 -48.91 -3.04
N PRO A 155 -67.67 -49.58 -3.92
CA PRO A 155 -66.79 -50.66 -3.50
C PRO A 155 -65.69 -50.14 -2.56
N VAL A 156 -65.63 -50.68 -1.34
CA VAL A 156 -64.70 -50.21 -0.29
C VAL A 156 -63.23 -50.30 -0.73
N ASN A 157 -62.87 -51.27 -1.57
CA ASN A 157 -61.52 -51.37 -2.15
C ASN A 157 -61.08 -50.09 -2.88
N ILE A 158 -61.94 -49.49 -3.70
CA ILE A 158 -61.58 -48.27 -4.46
C ILE A 158 -61.22 -47.12 -3.50
N SER A 159 -61.83 -47.08 -2.31
CA SER A 159 -61.46 -46.12 -1.27
C SER A 159 -60.10 -46.42 -0.63
N ILE A 160 -59.71 -47.69 -0.52
CA ILE A 160 -58.43 -48.13 0.09
C ILE A 160 -57.27 -47.94 -0.90
N ASP A 161 -57.49 -48.24 -2.18
CA ASP A 161 -56.49 -48.07 -3.24
C ASP A 161 -56.18 -46.57 -3.45
N ASN A 162 -57.21 -45.71 -3.44
CA ASN A 162 -57.03 -44.25 -3.50
C ASN A 162 -56.27 -43.70 -2.27
N ILE A 163 -56.50 -44.25 -1.08
CA ILE A 163 -55.76 -43.86 0.13
C ILE A 163 -54.29 -44.31 0.03
N HIS A 164 -54.00 -45.50 -0.49
CA HIS A 164 -52.62 -45.94 -0.75
C HIS A 164 -51.91 -45.05 -1.79
N LEU A 165 -52.60 -44.67 -2.86
CA LEU A 165 -52.03 -43.79 -3.89
C LEU A 165 -51.71 -42.40 -3.32
N MET A 166 -52.61 -41.85 -2.50
CA MET A 166 -52.41 -40.56 -1.82
C MET A 166 -51.27 -40.62 -0.78
N LEU A 167 -51.20 -41.68 0.02
CA LEU A 167 -50.08 -41.88 0.96
C LEU A 167 -48.74 -42.00 0.24
N LYS A 168 -48.71 -42.72 -0.90
CA LYS A 168 -47.50 -42.83 -1.73
C LYS A 168 -47.08 -41.46 -2.29
N HIS A 169 -48.02 -40.67 -2.80
CA HIS A 169 -47.73 -39.30 -3.25
C HIS A 169 -47.15 -38.43 -2.12
N LEU A 170 -47.73 -38.49 -0.92
CA LEU A 170 -47.23 -37.73 0.23
C LEU A 170 -45.83 -38.19 0.70
N GLU A 171 -45.51 -39.48 0.61
CA GLU A 171 -44.16 -40.00 0.88
C GLU A 171 -43.15 -39.55 -0.19
N GLU A 172 -43.57 -39.47 -1.47
CA GLU A 172 -42.74 -38.97 -2.58
C GLU A 172 -42.52 -37.45 -2.50
N GLU A 173 -43.56 -36.65 -2.17
CA GLU A 173 -43.44 -35.21 -1.91
C GLU A 173 -42.54 -34.91 -0.70
N LYS A 174 -42.75 -35.61 0.42
CA LYS A 174 -41.89 -35.52 1.62
C LYS A 174 -40.43 -35.80 1.26
N LYS A 175 -40.14 -36.85 0.49
CA LYS A 175 -38.78 -37.20 0.06
C LYS A 175 -38.16 -36.12 -0.84
N VAL A 176 -38.95 -35.46 -1.68
CA VAL A 176 -38.50 -34.31 -2.48
C VAL A 176 -38.20 -33.10 -1.60
N GLU A 177 -38.96 -32.86 -0.53
CA GLU A 177 -38.71 -31.76 0.41
C GLU A 177 -37.53 -32.03 1.35
N GLU A 178 -37.34 -33.27 1.81
CA GLU A 178 -36.14 -33.73 2.51
C GLU A 178 -34.89 -33.52 1.63
N GLU A 179 -34.98 -33.81 0.33
CA GLU A 179 -33.90 -33.59 -0.63
C GLU A 179 -33.58 -32.11 -0.86
N LYS A 180 -34.58 -31.23 -0.93
CA LYS A 180 -34.36 -29.77 -0.98
C LYS A 180 -33.69 -29.26 0.29
N ASN A 181 -34.18 -29.68 1.46
CA ASN A 181 -33.60 -29.30 2.75
C ASN A 181 -32.15 -29.77 2.87
N ARG A 182 -31.82 -30.99 2.40
CA ARG A 182 -30.45 -31.49 2.34
C ARG A 182 -29.52 -30.58 1.53
N ARG A 183 -29.95 -30.15 0.34
CA ARG A 183 -29.17 -29.22 -0.51
C ARG A 183 -29.03 -27.84 0.13
N LEU A 184 -30.08 -27.33 0.78
CA LEU A 184 -30.03 -26.07 1.50
C LEU A 184 -29.04 -26.11 2.67
N VAL A 185 -29.01 -27.20 3.44
CA VAL A 185 -28.01 -27.41 4.50
C VAL A 185 -26.60 -27.45 3.91
N GLN A 186 -26.36 -28.21 2.85
CA GLN A 186 -25.04 -28.27 2.20
C GLN A 186 -24.59 -26.89 1.70
N HIS A 187 -25.49 -26.11 1.09
CA HIS A 187 -25.16 -24.75 0.64
C HIS A 187 -24.87 -23.79 1.81
N LEU A 188 -25.59 -23.92 2.93
CA LEU A 188 -25.30 -23.16 4.15
C LEU A 188 -23.94 -23.55 4.76
N GLU A 189 -23.57 -24.83 4.71
CA GLU A 189 -22.24 -25.32 5.11
C GLU A 189 -21.13 -24.74 4.21
N GLU A 190 -21.31 -24.75 2.88
CA GLU A 190 -20.40 -24.13 1.91
C GLU A 190 -20.22 -22.62 2.15
N VAL A 191 -21.32 -21.90 2.41
CA VAL A 191 -21.31 -20.46 2.72
C VAL A 191 -20.60 -20.20 4.05
N LEU A 192 -20.82 -21.02 5.09
CA LEU A 192 -20.12 -20.90 6.37
C LEU A 192 -18.62 -21.14 6.23
N ILE A 193 -18.20 -22.17 5.47
CA ILE A 193 -16.78 -22.45 5.17
C ILE A 193 -16.16 -21.27 4.40
N THR A 194 -16.85 -20.75 3.40
CA THR A 194 -16.37 -19.61 2.59
C THR A 194 -16.19 -18.36 3.45
N ASN A 195 -17.16 -18.06 4.32
CA ASN A 195 -17.12 -16.91 5.21
C ASN A 195 -16.01 -17.05 6.28
N GLN A 196 -15.80 -18.27 6.80
CA GLN A 196 -14.69 -18.57 7.72
C GLN A 196 -13.31 -18.39 7.04
N ASN A 197 -13.16 -18.81 5.77
CA ASN A 197 -11.95 -18.58 5.00
C ASN A 197 -11.67 -17.08 4.82
N MET A 198 -12.69 -16.29 4.44
CA MET A 198 -12.58 -14.82 4.33
C MET A 198 -12.21 -14.14 5.66
N ILE A 199 -12.68 -14.65 6.79
CA ILE A 199 -12.26 -14.18 8.13
C ILE A 199 -10.77 -14.46 8.34
N THR A 200 -10.29 -15.69 8.07
CA THR A 200 -8.86 -16.03 8.27
C THR A 200 -7.92 -15.27 7.32
N GLU A 201 -8.35 -14.99 6.09
CA GLU A 201 -7.59 -14.15 5.14
C GLU A 201 -7.52 -12.70 5.63
N ARG A 202 -8.64 -12.14 6.11
CA ARG A 202 -8.68 -10.82 6.73
C ARG A 202 -7.78 -10.73 7.97
N GLU A 203 -7.75 -11.75 8.80
CA GLU A 203 -6.85 -11.83 9.96
C GLU A 203 -5.37 -11.89 9.55
N ALA A 204 -5.03 -12.65 8.51
CA ALA A 204 -3.68 -12.67 7.94
C ALA A 204 -3.26 -11.31 7.37
N LEU A 205 -4.16 -10.61 6.66
CA LEU A 205 -3.92 -9.26 6.16
C LEU A 205 -3.75 -8.24 7.30
N ILE A 206 -4.50 -8.37 8.40
CA ILE A 206 -4.32 -7.53 9.60
C ILE A 206 -2.95 -7.81 10.24
N ALA A 207 -2.56 -9.08 10.38
CA ALA A 207 -1.25 -9.45 10.92
C ALA A 207 -0.08 -8.91 10.07
N GLN A 208 -0.18 -8.99 8.74
CA GLN A 208 0.81 -8.44 7.82
C GLN A 208 0.92 -6.91 7.95
N ASN A 209 -0.21 -6.18 7.96
CA ASN A 209 -0.20 -4.73 8.16
C ASN A 209 0.43 -4.33 9.51
N ILE A 210 0.21 -5.10 10.58
CA ILE A 210 0.86 -4.87 11.88
C ILE A 210 2.37 -5.09 11.80
N ALA A 211 2.83 -6.10 11.05
CA ALA A 211 4.27 -6.35 10.84
C ALA A 211 4.93 -5.22 10.03
N ASP A 212 4.30 -4.77 8.94
CA ASP A 212 4.82 -3.68 8.11
C ASP A 212 4.85 -2.34 8.87
N VAL A 213 3.84 -2.04 9.69
CA VAL A 213 3.82 -0.85 10.57
C VAL A 213 4.94 -0.92 11.62
N ARG A 214 5.20 -2.08 12.24
CA ARG A 214 6.32 -2.25 13.17
C ARG A 214 7.66 -2.03 12.50
N LYS A 215 7.86 -2.59 11.31
CA LYS A 215 9.09 -2.38 10.53
C LYS A 215 9.29 -0.89 10.20
N LEU A 216 8.24 -0.19 9.77
CA LEU A 216 8.33 1.26 9.53
C LEU A 216 8.66 2.06 10.80
N GLN A 217 8.21 1.61 11.98
CA GLN A 217 8.60 2.21 13.26
C GLN A 217 10.08 1.93 13.60
N GLU A 218 10.57 0.72 13.39
CA GLU A 218 11.97 0.33 13.56
C GLU A 218 12.90 1.11 12.61
N ASP A 219 12.56 1.19 11.32
CA ASP A 219 13.27 1.98 10.32
C ASP A 219 13.28 3.48 10.70
N THR A 220 12.16 4.02 11.21
CA THR A 220 12.06 5.41 11.70
C THR A 220 12.94 5.68 12.91
N ILE A 221 13.03 4.74 13.86
CA ILE A 221 13.92 4.83 15.02
C ILE A 221 15.40 4.82 14.57
N CYS A 222 15.77 3.91 13.68
CA CYS A 222 17.11 3.84 13.09
C CYS A 222 17.51 5.15 12.38
N TRP A 223 16.59 5.78 11.64
CA TRP A 223 16.82 7.11 11.04
C TRP A 223 16.95 8.23 12.08
N LYS A 224 16.14 8.20 13.15
CA LYS A 224 16.25 9.16 14.26
C LYS A 224 17.59 9.04 14.98
N GLU A 225 18.03 7.82 15.30
CA GLU A 225 19.32 7.56 15.94
C GLU A 225 20.47 8.08 15.07
N ARG A 226 20.48 7.78 13.76
CA ARG A 226 21.48 8.32 12.82
C ARG A 226 21.46 9.85 12.74
N TYR A 227 20.28 10.46 12.78
CA TYR A 227 20.15 11.92 12.78
C TYR A 227 20.71 12.54 14.06
N GLU A 228 20.41 11.96 15.23
CA GLU A 228 20.96 12.40 16.53
C GLU A 228 22.48 12.22 16.60
N ASP A 229 23.00 11.13 16.03
CA ASP A 229 24.43 10.83 15.91
C ASP A 229 25.17 11.84 14.99
N CYS A 230 24.51 12.28 13.91
CA CYS A 230 25.01 13.34 13.01
C CYS A 230 24.90 14.73 13.64
N ALA A 231 23.81 15.03 14.34
CA ALA A 231 23.64 16.27 15.09
C ALA A 231 24.68 16.41 16.21
N ALA A 232 24.98 15.33 16.94
CA ALA A 232 26.04 15.30 17.94
C ALA A 232 27.44 15.51 17.31
N LYS A 233 27.71 14.95 16.12
CA LYS A 233 28.97 15.21 15.38
C LYS A 233 29.09 16.67 14.96
N LEU A 234 28.01 17.29 14.48
CA LEU A 234 27.97 18.72 14.14
C LEU A 234 28.14 19.61 15.39
N GLU A 235 27.47 19.28 16.49
CA GLU A 235 27.64 19.98 17.76
C GLU A 235 29.08 19.85 18.30
N MET A 236 29.73 18.70 18.09
CA MET A 236 31.15 18.49 18.42
C MET A 236 32.13 19.16 17.43
N MET A 237 31.68 19.58 16.25
CA MET A 237 32.43 20.46 15.35
C MET A 237 32.24 21.94 15.72
N ASP A 238 31.05 22.33 16.15
CA ASP A 238 30.77 23.69 16.64
C ASP A 238 31.45 23.96 18.00
N LYS A 239 31.52 22.94 18.87
CA LYS A 239 32.38 22.94 20.07
C LYS A 239 33.89 22.92 19.75
N LYS A 240 34.27 22.81 18.47
CA LYS A 240 35.64 22.97 17.94
C LYS A 240 35.80 24.25 17.10
N GLN A 241 34.96 25.27 17.33
CA GLN A 241 35.27 26.64 16.89
C GLN A 241 36.73 27.00 17.22
N ASP A 242 37.39 27.72 16.31
CA ASP A 242 38.79 28.19 16.46
C ASP A 242 38.98 28.81 17.87
N PRO A 243 40.02 28.44 18.64
CA PRO A 243 40.31 29.05 19.93
C PRO A 243 40.27 30.59 19.92
N ARG A 244 40.65 31.22 18.80
CA ARG A 244 40.57 32.68 18.59
C ARG A 244 39.13 33.20 18.48
N LEU A 245 38.22 32.41 17.90
CA LEU A 245 36.80 32.74 17.85
C LEU A 245 36.16 32.58 19.23
N LEU A 246 36.58 31.59 20.02
CA LEU A 246 36.15 31.41 21.40
C LEU A 246 36.64 32.57 22.28
N GLU A 247 37.92 32.95 22.19
CA GLU A 247 38.52 34.09 22.89
C GLU A 247 37.85 35.44 22.50
N ALA A 248 37.52 35.61 21.22
CA ALA A 248 36.73 36.75 20.76
C ALA A 248 35.28 36.73 21.29
N GLN A 249 34.64 35.56 21.34
CA GLN A 249 33.30 35.40 21.92
C GLN A 249 33.28 35.66 23.42
N ASP A 250 34.28 35.22 24.19
CA ASP A 250 34.36 35.50 25.63
C ASP A 250 34.64 36.98 25.92
N THR A 251 35.43 37.64 25.06
CA THR A 251 35.61 39.09 25.07
C THR A 251 34.26 39.81 24.82
N ILE A 252 33.52 39.40 23.79
CA ILE A 252 32.18 39.94 23.47
C ILE A 252 31.16 39.62 24.57
N ALA A 253 31.20 38.43 25.18
CA ALA A 253 30.32 38.00 26.25
C ALA A 253 30.60 38.76 27.56
N THR A 254 31.87 39.09 27.82
CA THR A 254 32.28 39.92 28.96
C THR A 254 31.85 41.38 28.77
N LEU A 255 32.01 41.94 27.57
CA LEU A 255 31.46 43.25 27.22
C LEU A 255 29.93 43.28 27.35
N LYS A 256 29.23 42.25 26.82
CA LYS A 256 27.78 42.10 26.97
C LYS A 256 27.33 41.94 28.42
N ARG A 257 28.07 41.19 29.27
CA ARG A 257 27.81 41.10 30.72
C ARG A 257 27.95 42.46 31.40
N THR A 258 28.98 43.22 31.07
CA THR A 258 29.19 44.58 31.61
C THR A 258 28.04 45.51 31.20
N ILE A 259 27.64 45.50 29.93
CA ILE A 259 26.49 46.27 29.41
C ILE A 259 25.18 45.82 30.07
N ALA A 260 24.98 44.51 30.26
CA ALA A 260 23.78 43.97 30.88
C ALA A 260 23.66 44.35 32.37
N ILE A 261 24.76 44.32 33.13
CA ILE A 261 24.79 44.79 34.54
C ILE A 261 24.40 46.27 34.60
N LEU A 262 25.02 47.12 33.78
CA LEU A 262 24.70 48.56 33.64
C LEU A 262 23.26 48.84 33.18
N GLN A 263 22.55 47.84 32.64
CA GLN A 263 21.14 47.94 32.24
C GLN A 263 20.20 47.31 33.29
N GLN A 264 20.65 46.30 34.03
CA GLN A 264 19.86 45.57 35.02
C GLN A 264 19.85 46.26 36.39
N GLU A 265 20.85 47.08 36.71
CA GLU A 265 20.82 48.06 37.81
C GLU A 265 19.66 49.09 37.67
N LYS A 266 18.93 49.09 36.55
CA LYS A 266 17.85 50.05 36.26
C LYS A 266 16.44 49.62 36.72
N THR A 267 16.07 48.32 36.77
CA THR A 267 14.67 47.86 37.04
C THR A 267 14.49 46.37 37.42
N ALA A 268 13.63 46.05 38.42
CA ALA A 268 13.08 44.70 38.78
C ALA A 268 11.82 44.85 39.72
N HIS A 269 11.04 43.86 40.24
CA HIS A 269 11.07 42.37 40.35
C HIS A 269 9.61 41.75 40.34
N PRO A 270 9.40 40.42 40.13
CA PRO A 270 8.07 39.74 40.03
C PRO A 270 7.69 38.66 41.11
N LYS A 271 6.43 38.10 41.14
CA LYS A 271 5.86 37.05 42.09
C LYS A 271 4.68 36.15 41.53
N TYR A 272 4.03 35.27 42.35
CA TYR A 272 3.19 34.07 41.96
C TYR A 272 2.02 33.63 42.95
N TYR A 273 1.24 32.57 42.58
CA TYR A 273 0.38 31.61 43.39
C TYR A 273 -1.08 32.00 43.87
N ASP A 274 -2.07 31.15 44.29
CA ASP A 274 -2.62 29.74 44.06
C ASP A 274 -3.85 29.45 45.04
N VAL A 275 -4.65 28.33 45.10
CA VAL A 275 -5.39 27.44 44.15
C VAL A 275 -6.37 26.40 44.87
N SER A 276 -7.41 25.83 44.20
CA SER A 276 -8.21 24.56 44.50
C SER A 276 -9.29 24.42 45.65
N THR A 277 -10.23 23.40 45.64
CA THR A 277 -11.30 23.04 46.68
C THR A 277 -12.00 21.60 46.51
N SER A 278 -13.03 21.11 47.29
CA SER A 278 -13.61 19.69 47.25
C SER A 278 -15.01 19.36 47.98
N THR A 279 -15.47 18.05 48.01
CA THR A 279 -16.27 17.21 49.05
C THR A 279 -17.84 16.85 49.17
N ALA A 280 -18.19 15.53 49.51
CA ALA A 280 -19.23 14.86 50.48
C ALA A 280 -20.65 14.11 50.16
N SER A 281 -21.19 13.08 50.98
CA SER A 281 -22.48 12.19 50.75
C SER A 281 -23.37 11.36 51.91
N PRO A 282 -23.83 10.02 51.99
CA PRO A 282 -25.25 9.43 52.33
C PRO A 282 -25.59 8.16 53.32
N ARG A 283 -26.90 7.64 53.55
CA ARG A 283 -27.49 6.41 54.38
C ARG A 283 -29.07 6.00 54.16
N LYS A 284 -29.93 5.03 54.77
CA LYS A 284 -30.04 3.53 55.19
C LYS A 284 -31.42 2.94 55.92
N PHE A 285 -31.95 1.65 55.75
CA PHE A 285 -32.85 0.65 56.62
C PHE A 285 -34.47 0.69 56.81
N LEU A 286 -35.39 -0.27 57.33
CA LEU A 286 -35.71 -1.79 57.49
C LEU A 286 -37.12 -2.25 58.23
N GLY A 287 -37.73 -3.53 58.21
CA GLY A 287 -38.91 -4.10 59.08
C GLY A 287 -39.75 -5.47 58.78
N SER A 288 -40.57 -6.18 59.68
CA SER A 288 -41.53 -7.43 59.47
C SER A 288 -42.38 -8.12 60.70
N THR A 289 -43.46 -9.04 60.58
CA THR A 289 -44.08 -10.14 61.56
C THR A 289 -45.52 -10.88 61.28
N ASP A 290 -46.08 -11.89 62.08
CA ASP A 290 -47.00 -13.13 61.73
C ASP A 290 -48.26 -13.71 62.62
N SER A 291 -48.92 -14.91 62.27
CA SER A 291 -49.82 -15.99 63.01
C SER A 291 -51.43 -16.11 62.84
N ASP A 292 -52.38 -17.13 63.12
CA ASP A 292 -52.68 -18.64 63.40
C ASP A 292 -54.28 -18.98 63.31
N GLY A 293 -55.13 -20.10 63.52
CA GLY A 293 -55.23 -21.60 63.88
C GLY A 293 -56.68 -22.30 64.13
N ILE A 294 -56.87 -23.67 64.37
CA ILE A 294 -57.99 -24.52 65.09
C ILE A 294 -59.10 -25.49 64.36
N ASP A 295 -59.74 -26.56 65.00
CA ASP A 295 -60.67 -27.70 64.45
C ASP A 295 -61.52 -28.71 65.43
N LYS A 296 -62.73 -29.35 65.08
CA LYS A 296 -63.49 -30.68 65.53
C LYS A 296 -65.11 -30.76 65.44
N SER A 297 -66.06 -31.79 65.63
CA SER A 297 -66.31 -33.27 66.03
C SER A 297 -67.77 -33.94 65.68
N CYS A 298 -68.25 -35.18 66.12
CA CYS A 298 -69.51 -36.01 65.68
C CYS A 298 -70.31 -37.05 66.65
N SER A 299 -71.41 -37.82 66.27
CA SER A 299 -72.31 -38.81 67.10
C SER A 299 -73.30 -39.89 66.41
N GLU A 300 -74.06 -40.86 67.10
CA GLU A 300 -74.80 -42.12 66.53
C GLU A 300 -75.93 -43.01 67.36
N ILE A 301 -76.80 -43.90 66.72
CA ILE A 301 -77.57 -45.25 67.08
C ILE A 301 -79.06 -45.50 67.68
N ALA A 302 -79.77 -46.66 67.29
CA ALA A 302 -80.77 -47.62 67.99
C ALA A 302 -82.05 -48.11 67.17
N LEU A 303 -82.65 -49.34 67.08
CA LEU A 303 -83.12 -50.55 67.91
C LEU A 303 -84.45 -50.40 68.73
N GLY A 304 -85.39 -51.38 68.92
CA GLY A 304 -85.61 -52.77 68.41
C GLY A 304 -86.80 -53.57 69.07
N ALA A 305 -87.31 -54.63 68.39
CA ALA A 305 -88.14 -55.80 68.83
C ALA A 305 -89.33 -55.71 69.86
N LEU A 306 -90.59 -56.01 69.43
CA LEU A 306 -91.69 -56.41 70.35
C LEU A 306 -92.96 -57.08 69.71
N GLN A 307 -92.89 -58.29 69.09
CA GLN A 307 -94.14 -59.02 68.70
C GLN A 307 -94.09 -60.56 68.54
N ASN A 308 -93.25 -61.26 69.31
CA ASN A 308 -93.03 -62.71 69.14
C ASN A 308 -94.24 -63.63 69.47
N GLU A 309 -95.24 -63.17 70.21
CA GLU A 309 -96.32 -64.04 70.73
C GLU A 309 -97.53 -64.21 69.79
N LEU A 310 -97.67 -63.38 68.74
CA LEU A 310 -98.66 -63.63 67.66
C LEU A 310 -98.26 -64.79 66.72
N SER A 311 -97.08 -65.38 66.92
CA SER A 311 -96.45 -66.34 66.01
C SER A 311 -96.95 -67.79 66.12
N ALA A 312 -97.59 -68.16 67.24
CA ALA A 312 -97.99 -69.55 67.51
C ALA A 312 -99.35 -69.92 66.89
N CYS A 313 -100.41 -69.18 67.22
CA CYS A 313 -101.78 -69.55 66.86
C CYS A 313 -102.14 -69.36 65.38
N ARG A 314 -101.37 -68.61 64.59
CA ARG A 314 -101.60 -68.48 63.14
C ARG A 314 -101.16 -69.73 62.35
N LYS A 315 -100.14 -70.47 62.83
CA LYS A 315 -99.45 -71.53 62.08
C LYS A 315 -100.24 -72.83 61.82
N LEU A 316 -101.41 -73.02 62.44
CA LEU A 316 -102.21 -74.26 62.29
C LEU A 316 -103.50 -74.09 61.48
N LEU A 317 -103.89 -72.85 61.13
CA LEU A 317 -105.02 -72.58 60.24
C LEU A 317 -104.58 -72.21 58.81
N GLU A 318 -103.34 -71.75 58.64
CA GLU A 318 -102.80 -71.34 57.35
C GLU A 318 -102.39 -72.55 56.47
N THR A 319 -101.91 -73.64 57.07
CA THR A 319 -101.41 -74.84 56.35
C THR A 319 -102.45 -75.56 55.48
N TYR A 320 -103.74 -75.54 55.82
CA TYR A 320 -104.76 -76.32 55.09
C TYR A 320 -105.46 -75.55 53.95
N ALA A 321 -105.24 -74.25 53.83
CA ALA A 321 -105.77 -73.42 52.73
C ALA A 321 -104.73 -73.17 51.59
N VAL A 322 -103.46 -73.47 51.86
CA VAL A 322 -102.30 -72.97 51.12
C VAL A 322 -101.83 -73.94 50.02
N GLU A 323 -101.77 -75.24 50.30
CA GLU A 323 -101.25 -76.28 49.37
C GLU A 323 -101.99 -76.39 48.03
N LYS A 324 -103.22 -75.84 47.91
CA LYS A 324 -103.99 -75.82 46.66
C LYS A 324 -103.99 -74.47 45.92
N SER A 325 -103.19 -73.50 46.36
CA SER A 325 -103.03 -72.20 45.68
C SER A 325 -101.57 -71.75 45.46
N GLU A 326 -100.60 -72.31 46.19
CA GLU A 326 -99.19 -71.89 46.09
C GLU A 326 -98.46 -72.32 44.81
N ASN A 327 -98.72 -73.54 44.29
CA ASN A 327 -97.96 -74.10 43.16
C ASN A 327 -98.11 -73.35 41.82
N LYS A 328 -98.88 -72.26 41.78
CA LYS A 328 -98.81 -71.26 40.71
C LYS A 328 -98.23 -69.93 41.21
N LYS A 329 -98.72 -69.41 42.34
CA LYS A 329 -98.28 -68.12 42.92
C LYS A 329 -96.80 -68.08 43.28
N ASN A 330 -96.21 -69.14 43.82
CA ASN A 330 -94.83 -69.07 44.35
C ASN A 330 -93.77 -69.00 43.24
N SER A 331 -94.10 -69.45 42.01
CA SER A 331 -93.23 -69.28 40.83
C SER A 331 -93.35 -67.90 40.14
N GLU A 332 -94.42 -67.16 40.45
CA GLU A 332 -94.68 -65.81 39.95
C GLU A 332 -94.21 -64.77 40.97
N CYS A 333 -94.49 -64.97 42.26
CA CYS A 333 -94.11 -64.09 43.37
C CYS A 333 -92.59 -63.97 43.55
N SER A 334 -91.83 -65.06 43.40
CA SER A 334 -90.36 -65.03 43.41
C SER A 334 -89.80 -64.17 42.26
N LYS A 335 -90.33 -64.34 41.04
CA LYS A 335 -89.94 -63.53 39.86
C LYS A 335 -90.33 -62.06 40.02
N VAL A 336 -91.48 -61.76 40.61
CA VAL A 336 -91.89 -60.39 40.93
C VAL A 336 -90.94 -59.78 41.96
N SER A 337 -90.57 -60.50 43.02
CA SER A 337 -89.61 -60.01 44.03
C SER A 337 -88.22 -59.75 43.44
N ASP A 338 -87.71 -60.64 42.58
CA ASP A 338 -86.48 -60.43 41.80
C ASP A 338 -86.54 -59.16 40.93
N ILE A 339 -87.68 -58.91 40.29
CA ILE A 339 -87.90 -57.73 39.43
C ILE A 339 -88.01 -56.46 40.28
N GLU A 340 -88.70 -56.49 41.41
CA GLU A 340 -88.77 -55.36 42.36
C GLU A 340 -87.39 -55.02 42.95
N GLN A 341 -86.58 -56.03 43.28
CA GLN A 341 -85.22 -55.81 43.78
C GLN A 341 -84.32 -55.23 42.69
N LYS A 342 -84.38 -55.74 41.45
CA LYS A 342 -83.67 -55.17 40.30
C LYS A 342 -84.13 -53.74 40.01
N LEU A 343 -85.42 -53.45 40.08
CA LEU A 343 -85.98 -52.10 39.89
C LEU A 343 -85.48 -51.13 40.98
N LYS A 344 -85.45 -51.53 42.26
CA LYS A 344 -84.88 -50.74 43.35
C LYS A 344 -83.38 -50.44 43.12
N ILE A 345 -82.62 -51.43 42.66
CA ILE A 345 -81.19 -51.25 42.31
C ILE A 345 -81.02 -50.27 41.15
N GLU A 346 -81.86 -50.36 40.10
CA GLU A 346 -81.75 -49.47 38.93
C GLU A 346 -82.24 -48.04 39.23
N ILE A 347 -83.21 -47.87 40.12
CA ILE A 347 -83.61 -46.55 40.67
C ILE A 347 -82.43 -45.93 41.44
N ALA A 348 -81.79 -46.67 42.34
CA ALA A 348 -80.63 -46.17 43.11
C ALA A 348 -79.44 -45.80 42.19
N LYS A 349 -79.14 -46.60 41.16
CA LYS A 349 -78.15 -46.23 40.12
C LYS A 349 -78.54 -44.96 39.38
N ARG A 350 -79.81 -44.81 39.00
CA ARG A 350 -80.32 -43.60 38.33
C ARG A 350 -80.13 -42.37 39.21
N GLU A 351 -80.44 -42.44 40.50
CA GLU A 351 -80.24 -41.35 41.45
C GLU A 351 -78.75 -40.97 41.59
N ILE A 352 -77.85 -41.96 41.65
CA ILE A 352 -76.39 -41.74 41.66
C ILE A 352 -75.94 -41.02 40.38
N LEU A 353 -76.37 -41.48 39.21
CA LEU A 353 -76.04 -40.87 37.92
C LEU A 353 -76.62 -39.46 37.77
N GLU A 354 -77.87 -39.23 38.21
CA GLU A 354 -78.52 -37.92 38.16
C GLU A 354 -77.80 -36.91 39.07
N ASN A 355 -77.32 -37.35 40.24
CA ASN A 355 -76.48 -36.54 41.13
C ASN A 355 -75.07 -36.29 40.57
N GLN A 356 -74.49 -37.22 39.82
CA GLN A 356 -73.22 -37.02 39.12
C GLN A 356 -73.37 -36.01 37.97
N VAL A 357 -74.45 -36.10 37.17
CA VAL A 357 -74.76 -35.14 36.10
C VAL A 357 -74.99 -33.74 36.65
N LYS A 358 -75.75 -33.60 37.75
CA LYS A 358 -75.94 -32.31 38.44
C LYS A 358 -74.61 -31.70 38.89
N ARG A 359 -73.70 -32.51 39.47
CA ARG A 359 -72.37 -32.04 39.90
C ARG A 359 -71.52 -31.56 38.73
N LEU A 360 -71.49 -32.30 37.62
CA LEU A 360 -70.75 -31.91 36.41
C LEU A 360 -71.33 -30.64 35.77
N LEU A 361 -72.65 -30.47 35.76
CA LEU A 361 -73.30 -29.23 35.32
C LEU A 361 -72.88 -28.04 36.20
N SER A 362 -72.88 -28.19 37.52
CA SER A 362 -72.40 -27.15 38.44
C SER A 362 -70.92 -26.80 38.22
N GLU A 363 -70.06 -27.78 37.96
CA GLU A 363 -68.63 -27.53 37.71
C GLU A 363 -68.40 -26.82 36.36
N VAL A 364 -69.11 -27.22 35.30
CA VAL A 364 -69.05 -26.54 34.00
C VAL A 364 -69.58 -25.11 34.11
N GLN A 365 -70.71 -24.91 34.78
CA GLN A 365 -71.27 -23.57 35.01
C GLN A 365 -70.30 -22.70 35.82
N GLN A 366 -69.71 -23.22 36.89
CA GLN A 366 -68.70 -22.50 37.68
C GLN A 366 -67.46 -22.12 36.85
N ARG A 367 -66.99 -22.99 35.95
CA ARG A 367 -65.86 -22.70 35.05
C ARG A 367 -66.17 -21.63 33.99
N ILE A 368 -67.46 -21.42 33.68
CA ILE A 368 -67.94 -20.32 32.81
C ILE A 368 -68.06 -19.04 33.65
N ASP A 369 -68.80 -19.08 34.76
CA ASP A 369 -69.11 -17.91 35.61
C ASP A 369 -67.87 -17.28 36.27
N THR A 370 -66.80 -18.06 36.45
CA THR A 370 -65.51 -17.56 36.99
C THR A 370 -64.68 -16.75 35.99
N GLY A 371 -65.11 -16.62 34.72
CA GLY A 371 -64.44 -15.77 33.72
C GLY A 371 -63.01 -16.21 33.37
N HIS A 372 -62.62 -17.45 33.70
CA HIS A 372 -61.26 -17.94 33.45
C HIS A 372 -60.89 -17.95 31.96
N LEU A 373 -61.86 -18.21 31.07
CA LEU A 373 -61.67 -18.12 29.62
C LEU A 373 -61.40 -16.68 29.17
N ASP A 374 -62.18 -15.70 29.65
CA ASP A 374 -61.97 -14.28 29.33
C ASP A 374 -60.63 -13.78 29.87
N SER A 375 -60.21 -14.24 31.06
CA SER A 375 -58.90 -13.90 31.64
C SER A 375 -57.74 -14.46 30.81
N ILE A 376 -57.87 -15.69 30.27
CA ILE A 376 -56.90 -16.30 29.37
C ILE A 376 -56.89 -15.55 28.01
N GLN A 377 -58.05 -15.19 27.48
CA GLN A 377 -58.16 -14.42 26.24
C GLN A 377 -57.58 -13.01 26.36
N GLN A 378 -57.82 -12.31 27.47
CA GLN A 378 -57.23 -10.99 27.72
C GLN A 378 -55.71 -11.05 27.89
N LYS A 379 -55.16 -12.11 28.50
CA LYS A 379 -53.71 -12.35 28.51
C LYS A 379 -53.16 -12.59 27.11
N LEU A 380 -53.77 -13.48 26.33
CA LEU A 380 -53.40 -13.73 24.94
C LEU A 380 -53.42 -12.47 24.06
N VAL A 381 -54.35 -11.54 24.28
CA VAL A 381 -54.40 -10.25 23.57
C VAL A 381 -53.36 -9.26 24.08
N LYS A 382 -52.97 -9.32 25.36
CA LYS A 382 -52.00 -8.40 25.98
C LYS A 382 -50.54 -8.82 25.79
N ASP A 383 -50.28 -10.12 25.76
CA ASP A 383 -48.93 -10.69 25.74
C ASP A 383 -48.39 -10.87 24.31
N PHE A 384 -49.24 -10.69 23.28
CA PHE A 384 -48.86 -10.72 21.86
C PHE A 384 -48.79 -9.31 21.26
N VAL A 385 -47.57 -8.87 20.92
CA VAL A 385 -47.34 -7.69 20.06
C VAL A 385 -48.06 -7.90 18.72
N SER A 386 -48.82 -6.89 18.26
CA SER A 386 -49.58 -7.04 17.03
C SER A 386 -48.66 -7.09 15.80
N ARG A 387 -49.12 -7.75 14.73
CA ARG A 387 -48.38 -7.78 13.45
C ARG A 387 -48.14 -6.37 12.88
N LYS A 388 -49.00 -5.40 13.23
CA LYS A 388 -48.86 -4.00 12.83
C LYS A 388 -47.68 -3.33 13.52
N GLU A 389 -47.56 -3.49 14.84
CA GLU A 389 -46.42 -2.96 15.61
C GLU A 389 -45.10 -3.62 15.19
N ILE A 390 -45.09 -4.92 14.88
CA ILE A 390 -43.91 -5.62 14.36
C ILE A 390 -43.46 -5.03 13.01
N GLU A 391 -44.41 -4.78 12.09
CA GLU A 391 -44.09 -4.20 10.78
C GLU A 391 -43.70 -2.71 10.89
N GLU A 392 -44.29 -1.96 11.83
CA GLU A 392 -43.88 -0.57 12.14
C GLU A 392 -42.45 -0.51 12.71
N ILE A 393 -42.09 -1.39 13.65
CA ILE A 393 -40.72 -1.51 14.17
C ILE A 393 -39.74 -1.89 13.05
N LYS A 394 -40.12 -2.83 12.18
CA LYS A 394 -39.30 -3.28 11.04
C LYS A 394 -39.07 -2.16 10.02
N ASN A 395 -40.09 -1.35 9.72
CA ASN A 395 -39.98 -0.19 8.83
C ASN A 395 -39.07 0.89 9.45
N LEU A 396 -39.28 1.24 10.73
CA LEU A 396 -38.43 2.19 11.45
C LEU A 396 -36.96 1.73 11.52
N HIS A 397 -36.72 0.43 11.68
CA HIS A 397 -35.38 -0.15 11.66
C HIS A 397 -34.74 -0.10 10.25
N GLY A 398 -35.52 -0.39 9.20
CA GLY A 398 -35.09 -0.25 7.81
C GLY A 398 -34.69 1.19 7.46
N GLU A 399 -35.51 2.17 7.83
CA GLU A 399 -35.17 3.59 7.66
C GLU A 399 -33.92 3.99 8.46
N ALA A 400 -33.76 3.48 9.69
CA ALA A 400 -32.60 3.78 10.52
C ALA A 400 -31.30 3.21 9.91
N LEU A 401 -31.33 1.98 9.41
CA LEU A 401 -30.22 1.37 8.67
C LEU A 401 -29.88 2.17 7.41
N GLU A 402 -30.88 2.61 6.64
CA GLU A 402 -30.64 3.35 5.40
C GLU A 402 -30.10 4.77 5.68
N ARG A 403 -30.55 5.44 6.75
CA ARG A 403 -29.94 6.70 7.22
C ARG A 403 -28.46 6.51 7.60
N VAL A 404 -28.14 5.49 8.39
CA VAL A 404 -26.75 5.17 8.78
C VAL A 404 -25.90 4.82 7.56
N ARG A 405 -26.45 4.10 6.59
CA ARG A 405 -25.77 3.78 5.32
C ARG A 405 -25.42 5.04 4.54
N GLN A 406 -26.36 5.97 4.40
CA GLN A 406 -26.16 7.22 3.67
C GLN A 406 -25.16 8.14 4.38
N GLU A 407 -25.18 8.19 5.72
CA GLU A 407 -24.22 8.95 6.53
C GLU A 407 -22.79 8.39 6.40
N VAL A 408 -22.62 7.07 6.43
CA VAL A 408 -21.32 6.40 6.21
C VAL A 408 -20.81 6.63 4.78
N ILE A 409 -21.68 6.57 3.77
CA ILE A 409 -21.31 6.90 2.38
C ILE A 409 -20.83 8.34 2.29
N PHE A 410 -21.62 9.31 2.76
CA PHE A 410 -21.29 10.73 2.72
C PHE A 410 -19.99 11.06 3.47
N GLU A 411 -19.77 10.47 4.65
CA GLU A 411 -18.53 10.67 5.41
C GLU A 411 -17.32 10.08 4.67
N SER A 412 -17.48 8.93 3.98
CA SER A 412 -16.42 8.32 3.17
C SER A 412 -16.10 9.12 1.90
N GLU A 413 -17.12 9.65 1.22
CA GLU A 413 -16.97 10.54 0.06
C GLU A 413 -16.31 11.86 0.45
N SER A 414 -16.68 12.44 1.60
CA SER A 414 -16.07 13.64 2.16
C SER A 414 -14.59 13.43 2.47
N LYS A 415 -14.23 12.32 3.14
CA LYS A 415 -12.83 11.94 3.43
C LYS A 415 -12.02 11.70 2.15
N LEU A 416 -12.61 11.03 1.16
CA LEU A 416 -11.97 10.79 -0.15
C LEU A 416 -11.75 12.10 -0.91
N SER A 417 -12.75 12.98 -0.95
CA SER A 417 -12.67 14.30 -1.57
C SER A 417 -11.58 15.18 -0.94
N ALA A 418 -11.49 15.20 0.39
CA ALA A 418 -10.44 15.91 1.11
C ALA A 418 -9.03 15.36 0.78
N LYS A 419 -8.87 14.04 0.70
CA LYS A 419 -7.59 13.41 0.32
C LYS A 419 -7.23 13.64 -1.15
N LEU A 420 -8.20 13.67 -2.06
CA LEU A 420 -7.98 14.07 -3.46
C LEU A 420 -7.55 15.55 -3.58
N ALA A 421 -8.12 16.44 -2.77
CA ALA A 421 -7.70 17.84 -2.73
C ALA A 421 -6.25 18.01 -2.21
N GLU A 422 -5.87 17.25 -1.18
CA GLU A 422 -4.50 17.20 -0.63
C GLU A 422 -3.48 16.69 -1.65
N ILE A 423 -3.81 15.60 -2.37
CA ILE A 423 -2.99 15.06 -3.47
C ILE A 423 -2.83 16.08 -4.60
N ASN A 424 -3.92 16.73 -5.02
CA ASN A 424 -3.90 17.75 -6.07
C ASN A 424 -3.04 18.97 -5.67
N ALA A 425 -3.10 19.40 -4.41
CA ALA A 425 -2.25 20.48 -3.90
C ALA A 425 -0.75 20.09 -3.90
N LEU A 426 -0.42 18.84 -3.53
CA LEU A 426 0.94 18.32 -3.57
C LEU A 426 1.49 18.24 -5.00
N ILE A 427 0.70 17.74 -5.96
CA ILE A 427 1.06 17.69 -7.39
C ILE A 427 1.30 19.10 -7.94
N GLN A 428 0.44 20.07 -7.62
CA GLN A 428 0.65 21.47 -8.02
C GLN A 428 1.92 22.07 -7.40
N GLY A 429 2.23 21.74 -6.14
CA GLY A 429 3.46 22.14 -5.46
C GLY A 429 4.71 21.61 -6.18
N GLN A 430 4.76 20.30 -6.44
CA GLN A 430 5.86 19.65 -7.16
C GLN A 430 6.03 20.20 -8.58
N MET A 431 4.93 20.43 -9.32
CA MET A 431 5.00 21.01 -10.66
C MET A 431 5.55 22.45 -10.64
N GLN A 432 5.17 23.26 -9.65
CA GLN A 432 5.74 24.61 -9.47
C GLN A 432 7.22 24.57 -9.05
N GLU A 433 7.64 23.58 -8.27
CA GLU A 433 9.04 23.37 -7.90
C GLU A 433 9.88 22.94 -9.10
N GLN A 434 9.39 22.00 -9.90
CA GLN A 434 10.03 21.58 -11.15
C GLN A 434 10.21 22.78 -12.10
N ILE A 435 9.20 23.64 -12.28
CA ILE A 435 9.31 24.86 -13.09
C ILE A 435 10.36 25.85 -12.55
N LYS A 436 10.61 25.91 -11.23
CA LYS A 436 11.69 26.72 -10.63
C LYS A 436 13.06 26.10 -10.92
N LEU A 437 13.20 24.79 -10.74
CA LEU A 437 14.44 24.05 -11.00
C LEU A 437 14.83 24.11 -12.48
N GLU A 438 13.86 23.97 -13.38
CA GLU A 438 14.03 24.11 -14.84
C GLU A 438 14.66 25.47 -15.19
N LYS A 439 14.09 26.56 -14.65
CA LYS A 439 14.62 27.93 -14.85
C LYS A 439 15.99 28.14 -14.20
N MET A 440 16.28 27.52 -13.06
CA MET A 440 17.63 27.56 -12.49
C MET A 440 18.63 26.82 -13.38
N ARG A 441 18.25 25.68 -13.99
CA ARG A 441 19.08 24.99 -14.98
C ARG A 441 19.33 25.87 -16.20
N GLU A 442 18.30 26.44 -16.82
CA GLU A 442 18.42 27.35 -17.97
C GLU A 442 19.36 28.54 -17.70
N ASN A 443 19.25 29.15 -16.51
CA ASN A 443 20.13 30.25 -16.08
C ASN A 443 21.58 29.77 -15.87
N SER A 444 21.80 28.59 -15.30
CA SER A 444 23.14 28.02 -15.15
C SER A 444 23.77 27.64 -16.50
N GLU A 445 22.99 27.04 -17.40
CA GLU A 445 23.42 26.58 -18.71
C GLU A 445 23.79 27.77 -19.62
N SER A 446 22.99 28.83 -19.60
CA SER A 446 23.31 30.08 -20.31
C SER A 446 24.54 30.80 -19.74
N SER A 447 24.73 30.80 -18.41
CA SER A 447 25.95 31.32 -17.80
C SER A 447 27.20 30.50 -18.18
N ILE A 448 27.11 29.16 -18.16
CA ILE A 448 28.21 28.27 -18.56
C ILE A 448 28.55 28.45 -20.05
N LYS A 449 27.55 28.55 -20.94
CA LYS A 449 27.75 28.86 -22.36
C LYS A 449 28.46 30.21 -22.54
N GLN A 450 28.05 31.25 -21.81
CA GLN A 450 28.70 32.56 -21.87
C GLN A 450 30.15 32.52 -21.37
N GLN A 451 30.44 31.76 -20.31
CA GLN A 451 31.81 31.55 -19.84
C GLN A 451 32.67 30.81 -20.88
N PHE A 452 32.12 29.77 -21.51
CA PHE A 452 32.81 29.03 -22.58
C PHE A 452 33.09 29.91 -23.80
N GLU A 453 32.12 30.73 -24.24
CA GLU A 453 32.29 31.71 -25.32
C GLU A 453 33.41 32.71 -25.01
N ASN A 454 33.42 33.27 -23.79
CA ASN A 454 34.47 34.20 -23.33
C ASN A 454 35.87 33.54 -23.30
N ILE A 455 35.96 32.28 -22.83
CA ILE A 455 37.21 31.51 -22.83
C ILE A 455 37.67 31.24 -24.27
N SER A 456 36.75 30.84 -25.16
CA SER A 456 37.02 30.60 -26.58
C SER A 456 37.58 31.85 -27.28
N CYS A 457 36.91 33.00 -27.13
CA CYS A 457 37.39 34.28 -27.66
C CYS A 457 38.76 34.68 -27.09
N THR A 458 39.00 34.43 -25.79
CA THR A 458 40.28 34.72 -25.15
C THR A 458 41.40 33.83 -25.73
N LEU A 459 41.17 32.51 -25.82
CA LEU A 459 42.12 31.56 -26.40
C LEU A 459 42.42 31.90 -27.86
N GLN A 460 41.40 32.19 -28.67
CA GLN A 460 41.58 32.55 -30.07
C GLN A 460 42.36 33.87 -30.26
N THR A 461 42.19 34.82 -29.33
CA THR A 461 42.97 36.07 -29.29
C THR A 461 44.44 35.80 -28.96
N GLU A 462 44.74 34.98 -27.95
CA GLU A 462 46.13 34.60 -27.62
C GLU A 462 46.78 33.78 -28.75
N LEU A 463 46.03 32.88 -29.39
CA LEU A 463 46.51 32.09 -30.53
C LEU A 463 46.87 33.01 -31.72
N GLY A 464 46.07 34.06 -31.97
CA GLY A 464 46.38 35.11 -32.95
C GLY A 464 47.63 35.92 -32.62
N LYS A 465 47.87 36.26 -31.34
CA LYS A 465 49.13 36.90 -30.88
C LYS A 465 50.34 35.98 -31.10
N ILE A 466 50.23 34.71 -30.72
CA ILE A 466 51.29 33.70 -30.89
C ILE A 466 51.64 33.53 -32.38
N GLN A 467 50.64 33.40 -33.25
CA GLN A 467 50.85 33.34 -34.71
C GLN A 467 51.52 34.60 -35.29
N SER A 468 51.24 35.78 -34.71
CA SER A 468 51.84 37.04 -35.13
C SER A 468 53.32 37.14 -34.71
N ALA A 469 53.62 36.81 -33.44
CA ALA A 469 54.98 36.75 -32.93
C ALA A 469 55.82 35.66 -33.63
N LEU A 470 55.22 34.53 -34.01
CA LEU A 470 55.90 33.50 -34.79
C LEU A 470 56.34 34.03 -36.16
N LYS A 471 55.44 34.70 -36.89
CA LYS A 471 55.76 35.32 -38.19
C LYS A 471 56.83 36.41 -38.10
N GLU A 472 56.84 37.16 -37.00
CA GLU A 472 57.91 38.14 -36.69
C GLU A 472 59.26 37.44 -36.48
N LYS A 473 59.31 36.34 -35.71
CA LYS A 473 60.54 35.56 -35.51
C LYS A 473 61.01 34.81 -36.75
N GLU A 474 60.12 34.31 -37.60
CA GLU A 474 60.50 33.77 -38.92
C GLU A 474 61.09 34.86 -39.83
N ALA A 475 60.64 36.11 -39.71
CA ALA A 475 61.17 37.24 -40.48
C ALA A 475 62.55 37.68 -39.94
N GLU A 476 62.73 37.72 -38.61
CA GLU A 476 64.05 37.88 -37.98
C GLU A 476 65.02 36.79 -38.46
N GLU A 477 64.62 35.50 -38.41
CA GLU A 477 65.47 34.39 -38.81
C GLU A 477 65.90 34.50 -40.28
N ARG A 478 64.97 34.82 -41.19
CA ARG A 478 65.28 35.09 -42.60
C ARG A 478 66.27 36.24 -42.78
N LEU A 479 66.14 37.31 -42.00
CA LEU A 479 67.04 38.46 -42.04
C LEU A 479 68.42 38.15 -41.43
N PHE A 480 68.50 37.30 -40.41
CA PHE A 480 69.76 36.74 -39.91
C PHE A 480 70.43 35.81 -40.92
N ARG A 481 69.68 34.92 -41.60
CA ARG A 481 70.21 34.05 -42.67
C ARG A 481 70.80 34.85 -43.83
N SER A 482 70.14 35.94 -44.27
CA SER A 482 70.68 36.85 -45.29
C SER A 482 72.04 37.41 -44.86
N LYS A 483 72.10 38.03 -43.67
CA LYS A 483 73.34 38.59 -43.11
C LYS A 483 74.44 37.54 -42.91
N PHE A 484 74.09 36.30 -42.60
CA PHE A 484 75.07 35.22 -42.48
C PHE A 484 75.65 34.83 -43.85
N GLY A 485 74.82 34.77 -44.89
CA GLY A 485 75.28 34.56 -46.27
C GLY A 485 76.12 35.72 -46.81
N GLU A 486 75.72 36.96 -46.52
CA GLU A 486 76.50 38.18 -46.83
C GLU A 486 77.88 38.13 -46.15
N LEU A 487 77.94 37.76 -44.86
CA LEU A 487 79.20 37.56 -44.13
C LEU A 487 80.02 36.40 -44.69
N GLU A 488 79.42 35.29 -45.10
CA GLU A 488 80.13 34.15 -45.69
C GLU A 488 80.77 34.52 -47.04
N ILE A 489 80.06 35.29 -47.87
CA ILE A 489 80.59 35.84 -49.14
C ILE A 489 81.76 36.79 -48.85
N GLU A 490 81.60 37.71 -47.90
CA GLU A 490 82.66 38.66 -47.52
C GLU A 490 83.89 37.94 -46.94
N LEU A 491 83.70 36.84 -46.19
CA LEU A 491 84.79 36.02 -45.63
C LEU A 491 85.55 35.26 -46.72
N LYS A 492 84.85 34.67 -47.71
CA LYS A 492 85.48 34.06 -48.90
C LYS A 492 86.29 35.07 -49.70
N LYS A 493 85.73 36.24 -49.95
CA LYS A 493 86.38 37.36 -50.66
C LYS A 493 87.64 37.87 -49.95
N ASN A 494 87.64 37.88 -48.61
CA ASN A 494 88.81 38.23 -47.80
C ASN A 494 89.85 37.09 -47.68
N LEU A 495 89.47 35.83 -47.97
CA LEU A 495 90.40 34.70 -48.12
C LEU A 495 91.05 34.70 -49.51
N GLU A 496 90.28 34.90 -50.57
CA GLU A 496 90.78 35.10 -51.95
C GLU A 496 91.78 36.27 -52.02
N GLY A 497 91.46 37.39 -51.34
CA GLY A 497 92.36 38.53 -51.19
C GLY A 497 93.70 38.25 -50.50
N LYS A 498 93.89 37.09 -49.87
CA LYS A 498 95.15 36.65 -49.24
C LYS A 498 95.96 35.63 -50.04
N GLN A 499 95.42 35.03 -51.10
CA GLN A 499 96.14 34.03 -51.91
C GLN A 499 97.09 34.65 -52.95
N ASN A 500 97.13 35.98 -53.10
CA ASN A 500 98.04 36.69 -54.01
C ASN A 500 99.42 37.04 -53.41
N SER A 501 99.81 36.42 -52.30
CA SER A 501 101.17 36.51 -51.75
C SER A 501 101.61 35.19 -51.12
N GLU A 502 102.89 34.84 -51.33
CA GLU A 502 103.60 33.68 -50.75
C GLU A 502 103.23 32.30 -51.31
N ASN A 503 103.77 32.05 -52.51
CA ASN A 503 103.99 30.72 -53.06
C ASN A 503 104.96 29.91 -52.16
N TYR A 504 104.46 28.90 -51.45
CA TYR A 504 105.28 27.80 -50.93
C TYR A 504 104.55 26.45 -51.06
N GLN A 505 105.32 25.44 -51.45
CA GLN A 505 104.85 24.10 -51.80
C GLN A 505 105.50 23.08 -50.85
N SER A 506 104.72 22.40 -50.03
CA SER A 506 105.14 21.16 -49.36
C SER A 506 103.95 20.27 -49.01
N ASP A 507 104.15 18.99 -49.19
CA ASP A 507 103.21 17.89 -49.07
C ASP A 507 102.29 17.90 -47.84
N LEU A 508 101.00 17.65 -48.09
CA LEU A 508 100.30 16.53 -47.47
C LEU A 508 99.14 16.10 -48.38
N SER A 509 99.29 14.94 -49.01
CA SER A 509 98.22 14.23 -49.72
C SER A 509 97.81 12.99 -48.91
N GLN A 510 96.61 12.47 -49.18
CA GLN A 510 95.78 11.64 -48.28
C GLN A 510 95.05 12.51 -47.22
N SER A 511 93.72 12.47 -47.08
CA SER A 511 92.70 11.60 -47.71
C SER A 511 91.67 12.40 -48.53
N ASN A 512 91.46 12.02 -49.79
CA ASN A 512 90.27 12.41 -50.57
C ASN A 512 89.29 11.24 -50.60
N GLU A 513 88.17 11.36 -49.88
CA GLU A 513 86.90 10.69 -50.18
C GLU A 513 85.77 11.53 -49.53
N ASP A 514 84.52 11.33 -49.96
CA ASP A 514 83.29 11.90 -49.39
C ASP A 514 83.05 13.44 -49.44
N ILE A 515 83.37 14.09 -50.58
CA ILE A 515 82.50 15.18 -51.09
C ILE A 515 82.24 15.00 -52.60
N GLU A 516 81.24 14.18 -52.94
CA GLU A 516 80.17 14.47 -53.93
C GLU A 516 79.44 13.18 -54.36
N ASN A 517 78.36 12.84 -53.64
CA ASN A 517 77.22 12.14 -54.23
C ASN A 517 75.95 12.53 -53.47
N LYS A 518 75.02 13.20 -54.18
CA LYS A 518 73.56 13.10 -54.03
C LYS A 518 73.03 13.23 -52.57
N LEU A 519 72.51 14.37 -52.12
CA LEU A 519 71.33 15.06 -52.67
C LEU A 519 70.19 14.04 -52.96
N LEU A 520 69.14 14.08 -52.13
CA LEU A 520 68.10 13.05 -51.88
C LEU A 520 68.50 11.94 -50.89
N ILE A 521 68.06 12.08 -49.64
CA ILE A 521 67.17 11.12 -48.95
C ILE A 521 66.51 11.84 -47.76
N SER A 522 65.25 11.50 -47.48
CA SER A 522 64.43 12.12 -46.44
C SER A 522 64.97 11.86 -45.02
N PRO A 523 64.72 12.75 -44.03
CA PRO A 523 64.94 12.43 -42.63
C PRO A 523 64.00 11.29 -42.22
N SER A 524 64.53 10.07 -42.13
CA SER A 524 63.74 8.91 -41.72
C SER A 524 63.37 9.05 -40.24
N PHE A 525 62.07 9.06 -39.96
CA PHE A 525 61.55 8.92 -38.60
C PHE A 525 61.90 7.52 -38.09
N GLN A 526 63.07 7.38 -37.46
CA GLN A 526 63.27 6.28 -36.52
C GLN A 526 62.28 6.47 -35.37
N LYS A 527 61.16 5.73 -35.44
CA LYS A 527 60.35 5.45 -34.26
C LYS A 527 61.27 4.79 -33.23
N LYS A 528 61.76 5.57 -32.27
CA LYS A 528 62.01 5.00 -30.94
C LYS A 528 60.67 4.48 -30.47
N ASP A 529 60.59 3.20 -30.16
CA ASP A 529 59.42 2.64 -29.52
C ASP A 529 59.30 3.24 -28.12
N THR A 530 58.60 4.36 -28.04
CA THR A 530 58.07 4.90 -26.80
C THR A 530 56.97 3.96 -26.36
N THR A 531 57.35 2.81 -25.80
CA THR A 531 56.44 1.88 -25.14
C THR A 531 55.80 2.62 -23.99
N LEU A 532 54.65 3.24 -24.27
CA LEU A 532 53.94 4.08 -23.33
C LEU A 532 53.53 3.20 -22.15
N LYS A 533 54.20 3.39 -21.00
CA LYS A 533 53.79 2.77 -19.74
C LYS A 533 52.50 3.43 -19.29
N MET A 534 51.39 3.03 -19.91
CA MET A 534 50.05 3.28 -19.39
C MET A 534 50.01 2.81 -17.93
N TYR A 535 49.56 3.68 -17.04
CA TYR A 535 49.30 3.29 -15.67
C TYR A 535 48.14 2.27 -15.66
N PRO A 536 48.09 1.32 -14.70
CA PRO A 536 47.09 0.25 -14.69
C PRO A 536 45.65 0.76 -14.83
N GLN A 537 45.33 1.87 -14.17
CA GLN A 537 44.01 2.52 -14.20
C GLN A 537 43.56 2.91 -15.62
N GLN A 538 44.43 3.50 -16.44
CA GLN A 538 44.10 3.84 -17.84
C GLN A 538 43.87 2.61 -18.72
N LYS A 539 44.49 1.48 -18.36
CA LYS A 539 44.26 0.19 -19.03
C LYS A 539 42.94 -0.44 -18.59
N GLU A 540 42.51 -0.20 -17.36
CA GLU A 540 41.20 -0.59 -16.81
C GLU A 540 40.07 0.22 -17.46
N GLU A 541 40.20 1.56 -17.53
CA GLU A 541 39.25 2.49 -18.15
C GLU A 541 38.97 2.15 -19.62
N ILE A 542 40.02 1.89 -20.42
CA ILE A 542 39.86 1.47 -21.82
C ILE A 542 39.19 0.09 -21.93
N ASN A 543 39.40 -0.81 -20.97
CA ASN A 543 38.72 -2.11 -20.92
C ASN A 543 37.23 -1.98 -20.57
N ILE A 544 36.89 -1.03 -19.68
CA ILE A 544 35.51 -0.68 -19.31
C ILE A 544 34.80 -0.03 -20.50
N LEU A 545 35.42 0.93 -21.17
CA LEU A 545 34.90 1.57 -22.38
C LEU A 545 34.62 0.54 -23.49
N LYS A 546 35.57 -0.37 -23.76
CA LYS A 546 35.33 -1.50 -24.68
C LYS A 546 34.17 -2.38 -24.26
N LYS A 547 34.03 -2.72 -22.97
CA LYS A 547 32.88 -3.48 -22.47
C LYS A 547 31.54 -2.74 -22.61
N CYS A 548 31.56 -1.40 -22.63
CA CYS A 548 30.37 -0.60 -22.89
C CYS A 548 30.05 -0.50 -24.40
N GLU A 549 31.05 -0.45 -25.27
CA GLU A 549 30.86 -0.58 -26.72
C GLU A 549 30.35 -1.98 -27.10
N GLU A 550 30.96 -3.06 -26.60
CA GLU A 550 30.50 -4.45 -26.78
C GLU A 550 29.10 -4.74 -26.20
N ARG A 551 28.61 -3.88 -25.29
CA ARG A 551 27.21 -3.91 -24.81
C ARG A 551 26.28 -3.18 -25.77
N LYS A 552 26.61 -1.94 -26.14
CA LYS A 552 25.82 -1.16 -27.11
C LYS A 552 25.71 -1.86 -28.48
N GLU A 553 26.77 -2.51 -28.93
CA GLU A 553 26.77 -3.27 -30.19
C GLU A 553 25.92 -4.56 -30.11
N LYS A 554 25.72 -5.12 -28.91
CA LYS A 554 24.77 -6.23 -28.67
C LYS A 554 23.33 -5.75 -28.53
N GLU A 555 23.10 -4.62 -27.85
CA GLU A 555 21.77 -4.00 -27.76
C GLU A 555 21.28 -3.48 -29.12
N ALA A 556 22.20 -3.10 -30.02
CA ALA A 556 21.89 -2.73 -31.41
C ALA A 556 21.59 -3.92 -32.35
N LEU A 557 21.76 -5.17 -31.90
CA LEU A 557 21.67 -6.38 -32.74
C LEU A 557 20.46 -7.28 -32.46
N GLU A 558 19.60 -6.94 -31.50
CA GLU A 558 18.25 -7.51 -31.38
C GLU A 558 17.15 -6.42 -31.43
N PRO A 559 16.71 -6.03 -32.64
CA PRO A 559 15.46 -5.31 -32.85
C PRO A 559 14.26 -6.27 -33.05
N GLU A 560 14.29 -7.49 -32.49
CA GLU A 560 13.07 -8.31 -32.39
C GLU A 560 12.13 -7.65 -31.38
N THR A 561 11.00 -7.16 -31.87
CA THR A 561 10.02 -6.50 -31.02
C THR A 561 9.43 -7.47 -29.99
N LEU A 562 9.12 -6.98 -28.79
CA LEU A 562 8.42 -7.78 -27.77
C LEU A 562 7.09 -8.36 -28.30
N GLU A 563 6.48 -7.68 -29.27
CA GLU A 563 5.26 -8.09 -29.96
C GLU A 563 5.46 -9.34 -30.85
N GLU A 564 6.60 -9.46 -31.53
CA GLU A 564 6.96 -10.68 -32.28
C GLU A 564 7.29 -11.85 -31.36
N LYS A 565 8.04 -11.63 -30.27
CA LYS A 565 8.33 -12.69 -29.28
C LYS A 565 7.05 -13.20 -28.60
N LEU A 566 6.10 -12.31 -28.30
CA LEU A 566 4.77 -12.70 -27.78
C LEU A 566 3.95 -13.47 -28.83
N SER A 567 4.03 -13.07 -30.11
CA SER A 567 3.37 -13.73 -31.24
C SER A 567 3.90 -15.15 -31.48
N GLU A 568 5.22 -15.35 -31.42
CA GLU A 568 5.86 -16.66 -31.47
C GLU A 568 5.42 -17.56 -30.30
N GLU A 569 5.44 -17.05 -29.05
CA GLU A 569 5.04 -17.85 -27.89
C GLU A 569 3.55 -18.25 -27.94
N LEU A 570 2.67 -17.35 -28.40
CA LEU A 570 1.25 -17.64 -28.60
C LEU A 570 1.01 -18.69 -29.69
N LYS A 571 1.73 -18.65 -30.81
CA LYS A 571 1.69 -19.71 -31.84
C LYS A 571 2.12 -21.05 -31.26
N LEU A 572 3.24 -21.09 -30.52
CA LEU A 572 3.76 -22.30 -29.87
C LEU A 572 2.80 -22.87 -28.81
N LYS A 573 2.09 -22.01 -28.06
CA LYS A 573 1.01 -22.43 -27.14
C LYS A 573 -0.21 -23.00 -27.87
N TYR A 574 -0.60 -22.44 -29.01
CA TYR A 574 -1.73 -22.96 -29.80
C TYR A 574 -1.41 -24.28 -30.52
N ILE A 575 -0.20 -24.42 -31.08
CA ILE A 575 0.25 -25.64 -31.78
C ILE A 575 0.38 -26.82 -30.80
N LYS A 576 0.62 -26.59 -29.51
CA LYS A 576 0.60 -27.63 -28.46
C LYS A 576 -0.78 -27.97 -27.91
N LYS A 577 -1.87 -27.44 -28.49
CA LYS A 577 -3.26 -27.64 -28.04
C LYS A 577 -4.14 -28.34 -29.08
N PHE A 578 -3.53 -28.87 -30.14
CA PHE A 578 -4.06 -29.79 -31.14
C PHE A 578 -3.12 -31.00 -31.27
#